data_AF-A0A3B0U7R4-F1
#
_entry.id   AF-A0A3B0U7R4-F1
#
_cell.length_a   1.000
_cell.length_b   1.000
_cell.length_c   1.000
_cell.angle_alpha   90.00
_cell.angle_beta   90.00
_cell.angle_gamma   90.00
#
_symmetry.space_group_name_H-M   'P 1'
#
loop_
_entity.id
_entity.type
_entity.pdbx_description
1 polymer ?
#
loop_
_entity_poly.entity_id
_entity_poly.type
_entity_poly.pdbx_seq_one_letter_code
_entity_poly.pdbx_strand_id
1 'polypeptide(L)' 'MKSQQVRQQFLDFFASKKHTIVPSSPMVLKNDPTLMFTNAGMVPFKEFFLGQK' A
#
# COMPACT_ATOMS: atom_id res chain seq x y z
N MET A 1 12.11 21.31 0.44
CA MET A 1 11.11 20.44 -0.25
C MET A 1 10.00 20.12 0.74
N LYS A 2 8.72 20.30 0.39
CA LYS A 2 7.59 20.00 1.30
C LYS A 2 7.33 18.49 1.31
N SER A 3 6.91 17.95 2.45
CA SER A 3 6.60 16.51 2.60
C SER A 3 5.59 15.99 1.56
N GLN A 4 4.61 16.83 1.21
CA GLN A 4 3.63 16.53 0.15
C GLN A 4 4.30 16.36 -1.22
N GLN A 5 5.33 17.17 -1.53
CA GLN A 5 6.07 17.06 -2.80
C GLN A 5 6.90 15.79 -2.86
N VAL A 6 7.56 15.41 -1.75
CA VAL A 6 8.33 14.16 -1.67
C VAL A 6 7.42 12.94 -1.87
N ARG A 7 6.23 12.94 -1.25
CA ARG A 7 5.23 11.89 -1.44
C ARG A 7 4.82 11.77 -2.91
N GLN A 8 4.50 12.89 -3.55
CA GLN A 8 4.08 12.88 -4.95
C GLN A 8 5.19 12.37 -5.86
N GLN A 9 6.43 12.82 -5.67
CA GLN A 9 7.56 12.36 -6.47
C GLN A 9 7.84 10.86 -6.33
N PHE A 10 7.69 10.28 -5.14
CA PHE A 10 7.80 8.84 -4.96
C PHE A 10 6.73 8.09 -5.77
N LEU A 11 5.48 8.52 -5.70
CA LEU A 11 4.37 7.91 -6.44
C LEU A 11 4.57 8.06 -7.96
N ASP A 12 4.95 9.25 -8.43
CA ASP A 12 5.17 9.54 -9.85
C ASP A 12 6.33 8.73 -10.44
N PHE A 13 7.42 8.55 -9.68
CA PHE A 13 8.54 7.73 -10.09
C PHE A 13 8.10 6.30 -10.39
N PHE A 14 7.36 5.66 -9.47
CA PHE A 14 6.89 4.29 -9.67
C PHE A 14 5.80 4.18 -10.74
N ALA A 15 4.93 5.19 -10.86
CA ALA A 15 3.96 5.28 -11.96
C ALA A 15 4.66 5.34 -13.33
N SER A 16 5.75 6.10 -13.47
CA SER A 16 6.57 6.14 -14.70
C SER A 16 7.19 4.79 -15.06
N LYS A 17 7.36 3.90 -14.07
CA LYS A 17 7.80 2.51 -14.23
C LYS A 17 6.64 1.52 -14.35
N LYS A 18 5.44 2.00 -14.68
CA LYS A 18 4.20 1.20 -14.87
C LYS A 18 3.67 0.53 -13.59
N HIS A 19 4.01 1.02 -12.41
CA HIS A 19 3.33 0.59 -11.18
C HIS A 19 1.99 1.33 -11.04
N THR A 20 0.93 0.62 -10.68
CA THR A 20 -0.36 1.24 -10.40
C THR A 20 -0.32 1.91 -9.04
N ILE A 21 -0.73 3.18 -8.96
CA ILE A 21 -0.89 3.88 -7.68
C ILE A 21 -2.18 3.35 -7.03
N VAL A 22 -2.03 2.65 -5.90
CA VAL A 22 -3.14 2.15 -5.10
C VAL A 22 -3.26 3.03 -3.84
N PRO A 23 -4.47 3.50 -3.48
CA PRO A 23 -4.68 4.25 -2.24
C PRO A 23 -4.27 3.46 -1.00
N SER A 24 -3.92 4.17 0.07
CA SER A 24 -3.63 3.53 1.37
C SER A 24 -4.83 2.71 1.84
N SER A 25 -4.56 1.52 2.38
CA SER A 25 -5.58 0.72 3.06
C SER A 25 -6.04 1.40 4.34
N PRO A 26 -7.24 1.05 4.85
CA PRO A 26 -7.71 1.53 6.14
C PRO A 26 -6.77 1.09 7.28
N MET A 27 -6.86 1.78 8.41
CA MET A 27 -6.08 1.48 9.60
C MET A 27 -6.43 0.10 10.19
N VAL A 28 -7.70 -0.33 10.08
CA VAL A 28 -8.17 -1.65 10.54
C VAL A 28 -8.65 -2.44 9.34
N LEU A 29 -8.14 -3.67 9.19
CA LEU A 29 -8.59 -4.61 8.16
C LEU A 29 -9.63 -5.55 8.75
N LYS A 30 -10.79 -5.65 8.10
CA LYS A 30 -11.91 -6.47 8.59
C LYS A 30 -11.70 -7.98 8.37
N ASN A 31 -10.80 -8.34 7.47
CA ASN A 31 -10.58 -9.71 7.01
C ASN A 31 -9.34 -10.39 7.61
N ASP A 32 -8.56 -9.71 8.45
CA ASP A 32 -7.41 -10.30 9.13
C ASP A 32 -7.58 -10.22 10.66
N PRO A 33 -8.10 -11.28 11.31
CA PRO A 33 -8.29 -11.29 12.76
C PRO A 33 -6.97 -11.37 13.55
N THR A 34 -5.84 -11.62 12.88
CA THR A 34 -4.52 -11.72 13.51
C THR A 34 -3.81 -10.37 13.60
N LEU A 35 -4.29 -9.37 12.86
CA LEU A 35 -3.67 -8.05 12.79
C LEU A 35 -4.59 -6.98 13.41
N MET A 36 -4.10 -6.31 14.46
CA MET A 36 -4.86 -5.24 15.12
C MET A 36 -4.96 -3.97 14.24
N PHE A 37 -3.86 -3.58 13.60
CA PHE A 37 -3.78 -2.40 12.72
C PHE A 37 -2.86 -2.65 11.52
N THR A 38 -3.14 -2.00 10.39
CA THR A 38 -2.23 -1.97 9.23
C THR A 38 -0.91 -1.33 9.64
N ASN A 39 0.14 -2.14 9.75
CA ASN A 39 1.48 -1.72 10.14
C ASN A 39 2.42 -1.46 8.94
N ALA A 40 2.05 -1.93 7.74
CA ALA A 40 2.87 -1.83 6.54
C ALA A 40 2.02 -1.76 5.26
N GLY A 41 2.60 -1.19 4.19
CA GLY A 41 1.93 -1.08 2.88
C GLY A 41 1.73 -2.40 2.15
N MET A 42 2.39 -3.49 2.56
CA MET A 42 2.26 -4.82 1.95
C MET A 42 1.03 -5.60 2.43
N VAL A 43 0.45 -5.23 3.58
CA VAL A 43 -0.63 -5.96 4.23
C VAL A 43 -1.86 -6.14 3.32
N PRO A 44 -2.38 -5.10 2.62
CA PRO A 44 -3.52 -5.31 1.71
C PRO A 44 -3.21 -6.21 0.50
N PHE A 45 -1.95 -6.56 0.27
CA PHE A 45 -1.51 -7.43 -0.83
C PHE A 45 -1.10 -8.84 -0.36
N LYS A 46 -1.32 -9.18 0.92
CA LYS A 46 -0.95 -10.48 1.52
C LYS A 46 -1.45 -11.67 0.70
N GLU A 47 -2.73 -11.71 0.35
CA GLU A 47 -3.32 -12.82 -0.42
C GLU A 47 -2.71 -12.95 -1.83
N PHE A 48 -2.38 -11.83 -2.46
CA PHE A 48 -1.68 -11.82 -3.75
C PHE A 48 -0.28 -12.43 -3.64
N PHE A 49 0.47 -12.08 -2.60
CA PHE A 49 1.80 -12.67 -2.35
C PHE A 49 1.73 -14.16 -2.01
N LEU A 50 0.64 -14.63 -1.40
CA LEU A 50 0.41 -16.03 -1.08
C LEU A 50 -0.18 -16.85 -2.25
N GLY A 51 -0.48 -16.21 -3.39
CA GLY A 51 -1.07 -16.88 -4.54
C GLY A 51 -2.53 -17.32 -4.33
N GLN A 52 -3.22 -16.78 -3.33
CA GLN A 52 -4.59 -17.15 -2.95
C GLN A 52 -5.65 -16.34 -3.74
N LYS A 53 -5.37 -16.07 -5.01
CA LYS A 53 -6.21 -15.23 -5.88
C LYS A 53 -7.27 -16.03 -6.63
#